data_AF-A0A3B3XWD1-F1
#
_entry.id   AF-A0A3B3XWD1-F1
#
_cell.length_a   1.000
_cell.length_b   1.000
_cell.length_c   1.000
_cell.angle_alpha   90.00
_cell.angle_beta   90.00
_cell.angle_gamma   90.00
#
_symmetry.space_group_name_H-M   'P 1'
#
loop_
_entity.id
_entity.type
_entity.pdbx_description
1 polymer ?
#
loop_
_entity_poly.entity_id
_entity_poly.type
_entity_poly.pdbx_seq_one_letter_code
_entity_poly.pdbx_strand_id
1 'polypeptide(L)'
;MESINSRLQLVMKSGKYVLGYKQSQKMIRQGKAKLVILANNCPALRKSEIEYYAMLAKTGVHHYSGNNIELGTACGKYYRVCTLAIIDPGKELQPLIRPVEQKRLIQKSPQVFCWVVTEKLTTHIIT
;
A
#
# COMPACT_ATOMS: atom_id res chain seq x y z
N MET A 1 2.68 17.43 7.44
CA MET A 1 3.40 16.29 6.83
C MET A 1 4.40 15.60 7.78
N GLU A 2 4.73 16.20 8.94
CA GLU A 2 5.75 15.70 9.88
C GLU A 2 5.38 14.43 10.69
N SER A 3 4.12 13.99 10.72
CA SER A 3 3.73 12.84 11.56
C SER A 3 4.04 11.45 10.96
N ILE A 4 4.06 11.31 9.62
CA ILE A 4 4.24 10.00 8.97
C ILE A 4 5.69 9.51 9.08
N ASN A 5 6.67 10.40 8.94
CA ASN A 5 8.08 10.05 9.01
C ASN A 5 8.48 9.57 10.41
N SER A 6 8.01 10.25 11.45
CA SER A 6 8.23 9.83 12.84
C SER A 6 7.58 8.47 13.13
N ARG A 7 6.37 8.22 12.60
CA ARG A 7 5.68 6.93 12.71
C ARG A 7 6.40 5.81 11.95
N LEU A 8 6.93 6.10 10.77
CA LEU A 8 7.71 5.16 9.97
C LEU A 8 8.98 4.73 10.71
N GLN A 9 9.70 5.67 11.31
CA GLN A 9 10.89 5.39 12.11
C GLN A 9 10.59 4.43 13.28
N LEU A 10 9.43 4.56 13.93
CA LEU A 10 9.01 3.65 15.01
C LEU A 10 8.73 2.23 14.49
N VAL A 11 8.04 2.10 13.35
CA VAL A 11 7.80 0.80 12.69
C VAL A 11 9.11 0.15 12.26
N MET A 12 10.08 0.94 11.81
CA MET A 12 11.38 0.41 11.38
C MET A 12 12.20 -0.14 12.54
N LYS A 13 12.00 0.36 13.76
CA LYS A 13 12.68 -0.11 14.98
C LYS A 13 12.03 -1.35 15.57
N SER A 14 10.69 -1.42 15.59
CA SER A 14 9.94 -2.44 16.35
C SER A 14 9.17 -3.44 15.50
N GLY A 15 8.86 -3.07 14.25
CA GLY A 15 7.93 -3.78 13.39
C GLY A 15 8.60 -4.75 12.42
N LYS A 16 7.75 -5.57 11.79
CA LYS A 16 8.12 -6.41 10.65
C LYS A 16 7.68 -5.73 9.38
N TYR A 17 8.63 -5.43 8.51
CA TYR A 17 8.39 -4.74 7.25
C TYR A 17 9.19 -5.38 6.11
N VAL A 18 8.77 -5.08 4.89
CA VAL A 18 9.37 -5.57 3.66
C VAL A 18 9.51 -4.41 2.69
N LEU A 19 10.70 -4.28 2.11
CA LEU A 19 11.03 -3.18 1.19
C LEU A 19 11.14 -3.71 -0.24
N GLY A 20 10.69 -2.89 -1.19
CA GLY A 20 10.81 -3.16 -2.62
C GLY A 20 9.58 -3.83 -3.22
N TYR A 21 9.43 -3.67 -4.53
CA TYR A 21 8.23 -4.04 -5.29
C TYR A 21 7.97 -5.56 -5.28
N LYS A 22 8.95 -6.39 -5.71
CA LYS A 22 8.77 -7.85 -5.82
C LYS A 22 8.41 -8.50 -4.49
N GLN A 23 9.06 -8.08 -3.40
CA GLN A 23 8.80 -8.62 -2.08
C GLN A 23 7.47 -8.12 -1.52
N SER A 24 7.14 -6.83 -1.69
CA SER A 24 5.84 -6.28 -1.29
C SER A 24 4.69 -7.00 -1.99
N GLN A 25 4.79 -7.20 -3.31
CA GLN A 25 3.80 -7.96 -4.08
C GLN A 25 3.65 -9.40 -3.59
N LYS A 26 4.73 -10.07 -3.17
CA LYS A 26 4.66 -11.41 -2.56
C LYS A 26 3.90 -11.38 -1.23
N MET A 27 4.14 -10.39 -0.37
CA MET A 27 3.47 -10.28 0.93
C MET A 27 1.98 -9.93 0.80
N ILE A 28 1.63 -9.08 -0.17
CA ILE A 28 0.24 -8.72 -0.47
C ILE A 28 -0.51 -9.95 -1.01
N ARG A 29 0.08 -10.69 -1.95
CA ARG A 29 -0.50 -11.95 -2.46
C ARG A 29 -0.71 -13.01 -1.36
N GLN A 30 0.14 -13.01 -0.33
CA GLN A 30 -0.02 -13.88 0.83
C GLN A 30 -1.04 -13.37 1.86
N GLY A 31 -1.60 -12.17 1.68
CA GLY A 31 -2.54 -11.56 2.64
C GLY A 31 -1.93 -11.18 3.99
N LYS A 32 -0.58 -11.13 4.09
CA LYS A 32 0.14 -10.83 5.34
C LYS A 32 0.45 -9.35 5.50
N ALA A 33 0.39 -8.58 4.41
CA ALA A 33 0.59 -7.14 4.47
C ALA A 33 -0.67 -6.47 5.08
N LYS A 34 -0.47 -5.54 6.02
CA LYS A 34 -1.55 -4.75 6.64
C LYS A 34 -1.63 -3.33 6.07
N LEU A 35 -0.48 -2.75 5.74
CA LEU A 35 -0.36 -1.42 5.14
C LEU A 35 0.72 -1.42 4.08
N VAL A 36 0.46 -0.78 2.94
CA VAL A 36 1.41 -0.58 1.86
C VAL A 36 1.59 0.92 1.65
N ILE A 37 2.85 1.35 1.56
CA ILE A 37 3.23 2.74 1.32
C ILE A 37 3.89 2.85 -0.05
N LEU A 38 3.42 3.81 -0.84
CA LEU A 38 3.89 4.06 -2.20
C LEU A 38 4.45 5.47 -2.29
N ALA A 39 5.69 5.59 -2.79
CA ALA A 39 6.28 6.89 -3.10
C ALA A 39 5.57 7.55 -4.30
N ASN A 40 5.55 8.88 -4.33
CA ASN A 40 4.87 9.62 -5.39
C ASN A 40 5.49 9.39 -6.78
N ASN A 41 6.82 9.20 -6.84
CA ASN A 41 7.56 9.02 -8.08
C ASN A 41 7.57 7.59 -8.65
N CYS A 42 6.74 6.69 -8.12
CA CYS A 42 6.59 5.34 -8.69
C CYS A 42 5.89 5.43 -10.06
N PRO A 43 6.33 4.66 -11.08
CA PRO A 43 5.65 4.66 -12.36
C PRO A 43 4.22 4.16 -12.22
N ALA A 44 3.30 4.78 -12.97
CA ALA A 44 1.87 4.56 -12.86
C ALA A 44 1.47 3.08 -13.00
N LEU A 45 2.15 2.32 -13.87
CA LEU A 45 1.92 0.88 -14.03
C LEU A 45 2.17 0.10 -12.73
N ARG A 46 3.33 0.28 -12.09
CA ARG A 46 3.65 -0.41 -10.82
C ARG A 46 2.76 0.05 -9.67
N LYS A 47 2.36 1.33 -9.69
CA LYS A 47 1.46 1.91 -8.70
C LYS A 47 0.07 1.26 -8.76
N SER A 48 -0.52 1.22 -9.96
CA SER A 48 -1.83 0.62 -10.21
C SER A 48 -1.86 -0.88 -9.93
N GLU A 49 -0.80 -1.62 -10.28
CA GLU A 49 -0.68 -3.04 -9.92
C GLU A 49 -0.70 -3.28 -8.41
N ILE A 50 0.07 -2.52 -7.63
CA ILE A 50 0.10 -2.66 -6.17
C ILE A 50 -1.25 -2.26 -5.55
N GLU A 51 -1.86 -1.17 -6.02
CA GLU A 51 -3.19 -0.74 -5.59
C GLU A 51 -4.25 -1.81 -5.85
N TYR A 52 -4.19 -2.46 -7.02
CA TYR A 52 -5.07 -3.56 -7.39
C TYR A 52 -4.90 -4.75 -6.43
N TYR A 53 -3.67 -5.22 -6.21
CA TYR A 53 -3.42 -6.32 -5.28
C TYR A 53 -3.80 -5.97 -3.83
N ALA A 54 -3.57 -4.73 -3.40
CA ALA A 54 -3.97 -4.27 -2.07
C ALA A 54 -5.49 -4.21 -1.92
N MET A 55 -6.23 -3.84 -2.98
CA MET A 55 -7.70 -3.88 -2.98
C MET A 55 -8.22 -5.30 -2.79
N LEU A 56 -7.68 -6.28 -3.54
CA LEU A 56 -8.04 -7.69 -3.41
C LEU A 56 -7.74 -8.24 -2.00
N ALA A 57 -6.57 -7.89 -1.47
CA ALA A 57 -6.12 -8.32 -0.14
C ALA A 57 -6.71 -7.49 1.02
N LYS A 58 -7.60 -6.52 0.72
CA LYS A 58 -8.17 -5.55 1.69
C LYS A 58 -7.12 -4.86 2.55
N THR A 59 -5.95 -4.62 1.98
CA THR A 59 -4.80 -4.00 2.63
C THR A 59 -4.89 -2.48 2.52
N GLY A 60 -4.51 -1.75 3.58
CA GLY A 60 -4.45 -0.29 3.51
C GLY A 60 -3.38 0.17 2.52
N VAL A 61 -3.66 1.22 1.74
CA VAL A 61 -2.67 1.88 0.87
C VAL A 61 -2.52 3.32 1.29
N HIS A 62 -1.27 3.76 1.46
CA HIS A 62 -0.93 5.13 1.78
C HIS A 62 0.02 5.72 0.72
N HIS A 63 -0.39 6.81 0.11
CA HIS A 63 0.45 7.55 -0.83
C HIS A 63 1.33 8.52 -0.07
N TYR A 64 2.64 8.25 -0.08
CA TYR A 64 3.63 9.15 0.46
C TYR A 64 3.85 10.31 -0.52
N SER A 65 3.74 11.54 -0.02
CA SER A 65 3.89 12.75 -0.83
C SER A 65 5.31 12.98 -1.35
N GLY A 66 6.31 12.38 -0.69
CA GLY A 66 7.72 12.57 -1.03
C GLY A 66 8.26 11.59 -2.07
N ASN A 67 9.52 11.80 -2.42
CA ASN A 67 10.26 10.97 -3.37
C ASN A 67 10.72 9.63 -2.77
N ASN A 68 11.09 8.68 -3.63
CA ASN A 68 11.68 7.39 -3.21
C ASN A 68 12.99 7.51 -2.39
N ILE A 69 13.71 8.63 -2.52
CA ILE A 69 14.89 8.95 -1.71
C ILE A 69 14.44 9.30 -0.29
N GLU A 70 13.53 10.25 -0.15
CA GLU A 70 12.98 10.66 1.15
C GLU A 70 12.31 9.51 1.88
N LEU A 71 11.58 8.64 1.16
CA LEU A 71 10.98 7.44 1.76
C LEU A 71 12.06 6.47 2.26
N GLY A 72 13.13 6.25 1.49
CA GLY A 72 14.27 5.44 1.91
C GLY A 72 14.95 5.98 3.17
N THR A 73 15.22 7.30 3.19
CA THR A 73 15.80 8.00 4.34
C THR A 73 14.87 7.95 5.56
N ALA A 74 13.56 8.14 5.36
CA ALA A 74 12.55 8.00 6.42
C ALA A 74 12.44 6.56 6.94
N CYS A 75 12.88 5.56 6.18
CA CYS A 75 13.02 4.18 6.64
C CYS A 75 14.40 3.86 7.26
N GLY A 76 15.33 4.82 7.29
CA GLY A 76 16.71 4.61 7.73
C GLY A 76 17.55 3.76 6.76
N LYS A 77 17.20 3.74 5.48
CA LYS A 77 17.92 3.00 4.43
C LYS A 77 18.62 3.96 3.47
N TYR A 78 19.87 3.65 3.13
CA TYR A 78 20.68 4.45 2.20
C TYR A 78 20.39 4.16 0.71
N TYR A 79 19.37 3.35 0.42
CA TYR A 79 18.93 3.05 -0.94
C TYR A 79 17.52 3.58 -1.20
N ARG A 80 17.26 3.94 -2.46
CA ARG A 80 15.94 4.40 -2.92
C ARG A 80 14.88 3.31 -2.79
N VAL A 81 13.74 3.65 -2.19
CA VAL A 81 12.62 2.74 -1.99
C VAL A 81 11.35 3.32 -2.61
N CYS A 82 10.76 2.59 -3.54
CA CYS A 82 9.49 2.97 -4.17
C CYS A 82 8.27 2.42 -3.41
N THR A 83 8.38 1.21 -2.87
CA THR A 83 7.27 0.49 -2.25
C THR A 83 7.73 -0.12 -0.94
N LEU A 84 6.94 0.08 0.11
CA LEU A 84 7.13 -0.48 1.45
C LEU A 84 5.85 -1.22 1.84
N ALA A 85 5.97 -2.48 2.24
CA ALA A 85 4.88 -3.25 2.83
C ALA A 85 5.16 -3.48 4.32
N ILE A 86 4.20 -3.13 5.17
CA ILE A 86 4.25 -3.35 6.61
C ILE A 86 3.42 -4.60 6.91
N ILE A 87 4.09 -5.62 7.45
CA ILE A 87 3.47 -6.88 7.87
C ILE A 87 2.95 -6.74 9.30
N ASP A 88 3.84 -6.29 10.17
CA ASP A 88 3.52 -6.04 11.57
C ASP A 88 3.92 -4.60 11.93
N PRO A 89 2.94 -3.71 12.11
CA PRO A 89 3.17 -2.35 12.55
C PRO A 89 3.53 -2.21 14.03
N GLY A 90 3.48 -3.30 14.82
CA GLY A 90 3.57 -3.22 16.28
C GLY A 90 2.37 -2.51 16.92
N LYS A 91 2.45 -2.26 18.24
CA LYS A 91 1.38 -1.58 19.02
C LYS A 91 1.14 -0.13 18.60
N GLU A 92 2.13 0.55 17.99
CA GLU A 92 2.09 2.00 17.79
C GLU A 92 1.41 2.47 16.48
N LEU A 93 1.15 1.57 15.50
CA LEU A 93 0.50 1.94 14.22
C LEU A 93 -0.93 1.45 14.01
N GLN A 94 -1.55 0.84 15.01
CA GLN A 94 -2.96 0.43 14.93
C GLN A 94 -3.94 1.55 14.48
N PRO A 95 -3.72 2.84 14.81
CA PRO A 95 -4.63 3.91 14.37
C PRO A 95 -4.59 4.25 12.87
N LEU A 96 -3.50 3.91 12.15
CA LEU A 96 -3.39 4.16 10.70
C LEU A 96 -4.03 3.04 9.87
N ILE A 97 -4.38 1.93 10.51
CA ILE A 97 -5.10 0.76 9.95
C ILE A 97 -6.60 0.91 10.17
N ARG A 98 -7.10 2.15 10.31
CA ARG A 98 -8.50 2.37 9.98
C ARG A 98 -8.66 2.03 8.50
N PRO A 99 -9.69 1.29 8.09
CA PRO A 99 -10.00 1.14 6.67
C PRO A 99 -10.16 2.56 6.11
N VAL A 100 -9.12 3.08 5.47
CA VAL A 100 -9.19 4.31 4.71
C VAL A 100 -10.16 3.99 3.59
N GLU A 101 -11.37 4.52 3.74
CA GLU A 101 -12.50 4.49 2.81
C GLU A 101 -12.04 4.19 1.37
N GLN A 102 -12.09 2.91 0.98
CA GLN A 102 -11.75 2.45 -0.38
C GLN A 102 -12.65 3.08 -1.46
N LYS A 103 -13.67 3.86 -1.08
CA LYS A 103 -14.59 4.56 -1.99
C LYS A 103 -13.88 5.55 -2.92
N ARG A 104 -12.71 6.11 -2.57
CA ARG A 104 -12.12 7.21 -3.35
C ARG A 104 -11.23 6.77 -4.52
N LEU A 105 -10.75 5.53 -4.56
CA LEU A 105 -9.91 4.99 -5.66
C LEU A 105 -10.75 4.42 -6.82
N ILE A 106 -11.96 3.93 -6.56
CA ILE A 106 -12.87 3.38 -7.60
C ILE A 106 -13.31 4.46 -8.60
N GLN A 107 -13.35 5.73 -8.20
CA GLN A 107 -13.80 6.84 -9.07
C GLN A 107 -12.71 7.50 -9.91
N LYS A 108 -11.41 7.28 -9.65
CA LYS A 108 -10.33 8.04 -10.30
C LYS A 108 -9.59 7.32 -11.43
N SER A 109 -9.74 6.00 -11.55
CA SER A 109 -9.08 5.21 -12.60
C SER A 109 -10.12 4.44 -13.41
N PRO A 110 -10.48 4.90 -14.62
CA PRO A 110 -11.47 4.21 -15.46
C PRO A 110 -11.10 2.75 -15.76
N GLN A 111 -9.81 2.41 -15.73
CA GLN A 111 -9.34 1.04 -15.91
C GLN A 111 -9.67 0.09 -14.75
N VAL A 112 -9.66 0.58 -13.50
CA VAL A 112 -10.01 -0.23 -12.32
C VAL A 112 -11.53 -0.38 -12.22
N PHE A 113 -12.27 0.65 -12.64
CA PHE A 113 -13.73 0.63 -12.67
C PHE A 113 -14.28 -0.43 -13.63
N CYS A 114 -13.73 -0.52 -14.84
CA CYS A 114 -14.16 -1.51 -15.84
C CYS A 114 -14.04 -2.96 -15.33
N TRP A 115 -12.93 -3.28 -14.64
CA TRP A 115 -12.68 -4.62 -14.09
C TRP A 115 -13.57 -4.96 -12.88
N VAL A 116 -13.75 -4.02 -11.94
CA VAL A 116 -14.57 -4.25 -10.73
C VAL A 116 -16.05 -4.40 -11.09
N VAL A 117 -16.53 -3.66 -12.11
CA VAL A 117 -17.91 -3.78 -12.59
C VAL A 117 -18.13 -5.13 -13.27
N THR A 118 -17.17 -5.62 -14.08
CA THR A 118 -17.28 -6.95 -14.70
C THR A 118 -17.30 -8.07 -13.67
N GLU A 119 -16.51 -7.99 -12.60
CA GLU A 119 -16.44 -9.05 -11.58
C GLU A 119 -17.72 -9.11 -10.71
N LYS A 120 -18.32 -7.95 -10.39
CA LYS A 120 -19.58 -7.89 -9.63
C LYS A 120 -20.80 -8.35 -10.42
N LEU A 121 -20.81 -8.15 -11.74
CA LEU A 121 -21.90 -8.62 -12.60
C LEU A 121 -21.92 -10.15 -12.74
N THR A 122 -20.75 -10.81 -12.77
CA THR A 122 -20.69 -12.29 -12.80
C THR A 122 -21.25 -12.94 -11.54
N THR A 123 -21.15 -12.32 -10.36
CA THR A 123 -21.64 -12.90 -9.10
C THR A 123 -23.15 -12.72 -8.89
N HIS A 124 -23.85 -11.98 -9.75
CA HIS A 124 -25.31 -11.79 -9.66
C HIS A 124 -26.10 -12.52 -10.75
N ILE A 125 -25.43 -13.27 -11.65
CA ILE A 125 -26.09 -14.04 -12.71
C ILE A 125 -26.10 -15.56 -12.38
N ILE A 126 -25.47 -15.99 -11.28
CA ILE A 126 -25.36 -17.41 -10.88
C ILE A 126 -26.02 -17.72 -9.51
N THR A 127 -27.04 -16.97 -9.11
CA THR A 127 -27.89 -17.32 -7.95
C THR A 127 -29.35 -17.20 -8.33
#